data_AF-A0A4Y2B8Z4-F1
#
_entry.id   AF-A0A4Y2B8Z4-F1
#
_cell.length_a   1.000
_cell.length_b   1.000
_cell.length_c   1.000
_cell.angle_alpha   90.00
_cell.angle_beta   90.00
_cell.angle_gamma   90.00
#
_symmetry.space_group_name_H-M   'P 1'
#
loop_
_entity.id
_entity.type
_entity.pdbx_description
1 polymer ?
#
loop_
_entity_poly.entity_id
_entity_poly.type
_entity_poly.pdbx_seq_one_letter_code
_entity_poly.pdbx_strand_id
1 'polypeptide(L)'
;MLQFASSDSSEESEIAKAESMSRRNHLRDKMRWRAVGMLQAGARQSAIARELNVHRSVIHRLWNHFQRDQNTSRRRGSGRRKITTTADDRYLLQCTRCRRTLTAKQLASQLSAAAGRPIYRQTV
;
A
#
# COMPACT_ATOMS: atom_id res chain seq x y z
N MET A 1 -33.10 19.42 -33.60
CA MET A 1 -31.84 18.65 -33.56
C MET A 1 -30.79 19.49 -32.85
N LEU A 2 -30.57 19.26 -31.56
CA LEU A 2 -29.57 19.97 -30.76
C LEU A 2 -28.31 19.10 -30.71
N GLN A 3 -27.20 19.63 -31.22
CA GLN A 3 -25.89 18.99 -31.26
C GLN A 3 -25.29 18.97 -29.86
N PHE A 4 -24.89 17.80 -29.37
CA PHE A 4 -24.12 17.66 -28.13
C PHE A 4 -22.66 18.01 -28.39
N ALA A 5 -22.17 19.02 -27.68
CA ALA A 5 -20.79 19.47 -27.69
C ALA A 5 -19.86 18.42 -27.06
N SER A 6 -18.81 18.07 -27.81
CA SER A 6 -17.74 17.16 -27.41
C SER A 6 -16.75 17.90 -26.50
N SER A 7 -16.86 17.67 -25.19
CA SER A 7 -15.94 18.21 -24.17
C SER A 7 -15.63 17.14 -23.14
N ASP A 8 -14.77 16.17 -23.47
CA ASP A 8 -14.27 15.19 -22.47
C ASP A 8 -12.80 14.77 -22.66
N SER A 9 -12.11 15.32 -23.68
CA SER A 9 -10.75 14.88 -24.05
C SER A 9 -9.65 15.42 -23.12
N SER A 10 -9.83 16.61 -22.54
CA SER A 10 -8.76 17.28 -21.79
C SER A 10 -8.64 16.80 -20.34
N GLU A 11 -9.75 16.47 -19.67
CA GLU A 11 -9.75 16.02 -18.27
C GLU A 11 -9.19 14.60 -18.12
N GLU A 12 -9.48 13.71 -19.07
CA GLU A 12 -8.88 12.36 -19.11
C GLU A 12 -7.34 12.42 -19.23
N SER A 13 -6.82 13.43 -19.94
CA SER A 13 -5.39 13.60 -20.17
C SER A 13 -4.62 14.04 -18.91
N GLU A 14 -5.25 14.81 -18.02
CA GLU A 14 -4.66 15.26 -16.77
C GLU A 14 -4.69 14.16 -15.70
N ILE A 15 -5.77 13.37 -15.64
CA ILE A 15 -5.88 12.20 -14.76
C ILE A 15 -4.82 11.14 -15.14
N ALA A 16 -4.62 10.89 -16.44
CA ALA A 16 -3.57 9.98 -16.93
C ALA A 16 -2.14 10.48 -16.65
N LYS A 17 -1.93 11.81 -16.63
CA LYS A 17 -0.65 12.45 -16.27
C LYS A 17 -0.36 12.35 -14.77
N ALA A 18 -1.35 12.54 -13.90
CA ALA A 18 -1.20 12.39 -12.45
C ALA A 18 -0.88 10.93 -12.04
N GLU A 19 -1.50 9.94 -12.70
CA GLU A 19 -1.15 8.52 -12.52
C GLU A 19 0.26 8.16 -13.01
N SER A 20 0.85 8.99 -13.88
CA SER A 20 2.20 8.74 -14.42
C SER A 20 3.32 9.09 -13.46
N MET A 21 3.06 9.98 -12.49
CA MET A 21 4.06 10.54 -11.58
C MET A 21 4.44 9.63 -10.40
N SER A 22 3.74 8.50 -10.19
CA SER A 22 3.99 7.57 -9.07
C SER A 22 4.50 6.19 -9.52
N ARG A 23 5.20 6.12 -10.66
CA ARG A 23 5.54 4.83 -11.29
C ARG A 23 6.86 4.24 -10.78
N ARG A 24 6.82 3.70 -9.57
CA ARG A 24 7.78 2.65 -9.17
C ARG A 24 7.30 1.31 -9.75
N ASN A 25 7.85 0.91 -10.90
CA ASN A 25 7.88 -0.46 -11.44
C ASN A 25 6.60 -1.32 -11.20
N HIS A 26 5.43 -0.86 -11.65
CA HIS A 26 4.17 -1.59 -11.45
C HIS A 26 3.43 -1.87 -12.75
N LEU A 27 2.89 -3.09 -12.87
CA LEU A 27 2.02 -3.48 -13.97
C LEU A 27 0.64 -2.83 -13.78
N ARG A 28 0.13 -2.12 -14.79
CA ARG A 28 -1.18 -1.45 -14.74
C ARG A 28 -2.32 -2.45 -14.51
N ASP A 29 -3.37 -2.04 -13.82
CA ASP A 29 -4.51 -2.91 -13.47
C ASP A 29 -5.22 -3.50 -14.69
N LYS A 30 -5.36 -2.73 -15.77
CA LYS A 30 -5.87 -3.23 -17.06
C LYS A 30 -5.05 -4.41 -17.62
N MET A 31 -3.71 -4.32 -17.52
CA MET A 31 -2.81 -5.39 -17.98
C MET A 31 -2.86 -6.61 -17.06
N ARG A 32 -3.09 -6.41 -15.76
CA ARG A 32 -3.23 -7.49 -14.77
C ARG A 32 -4.48 -8.33 -15.04
N TRP A 33 -5.63 -7.70 -15.23
CA TRP A 33 -6.88 -8.41 -15.55
C TRP A 33 -6.80 -9.14 -16.90
N ARG A 34 -6.19 -8.52 -17.91
CA ARG A 34 -5.93 -9.18 -19.20
C ARG A 34 -5.05 -10.42 -19.03
N ALA A 35 -3.94 -10.31 -18.29
CA ALA A 35 -3.06 -11.45 -18.02
C ALA A 35 -3.78 -12.58 -17.28
N VAL A 36 -4.61 -12.27 -16.29
CA VAL A 36 -5.38 -13.27 -15.55
C VAL A 36 -6.41 -13.98 -16.43
N GLY A 37 -7.16 -13.23 -17.26
CA GLY A 37 -8.11 -13.83 -18.20
C GLY A 37 -7.43 -14.79 -19.18
N MET A 38 -6.25 -14.43 -19.70
CA MET A 38 -5.45 -15.32 -20.55
C MET A 38 -4.94 -16.56 -19.82
N LEU A 39 -4.52 -16.43 -18.56
CA LEU A 39 -4.09 -17.57 -17.74
C LEU A 39 -5.24 -18.52 -17.44
N GLN A 40 -6.44 -18.00 -17.17
CA GLN A 40 -7.65 -18.81 -16.99
C GLN A 40 -8.06 -19.52 -18.28
N ALA A 41 -7.84 -18.90 -19.44
CA ALA A 41 -8.03 -19.53 -20.76
C ALA A 41 -6.93 -20.56 -21.13
N GLY A 42 -5.99 -20.84 -20.24
CA GLY A 42 -4.94 -21.85 -20.44
C GLY A 42 -3.71 -21.37 -21.23
N ALA A 43 -3.56 -20.06 -21.45
CA ALA A 43 -2.41 -19.52 -22.18
C ALA A 43 -1.09 -19.70 -21.39
N ARG A 44 0.00 -20.00 -22.10
CA ARG A 44 1.33 -20.15 -21.51
C ARG A 44 1.86 -18.81 -21.00
N GLN A 45 2.42 -18.78 -19.79
CA GLN A 45 2.98 -17.57 -19.16
C GLN A 45 4.02 -16.84 -20.04
N SER A 46 4.80 -17.57 -20.85
CA SER A 46 5.78 -17.00 -21.77
C SER A 46 5.14 -16.27 -22.96
N ALA A 47 3.98 -16.72 -23.45
CA ALA A 47 3.24 -16.04 -24.50
C ALA A 47 2.66 -14.72 -23.97
N ILE A 48 2.05 -14.76 -22.79
CA ILE A 48 1.49 -13.58 -22.12
C ILE A 48 2.57 -12.53 -21.82
N ALA A 49 3.75 -12.99 -21.38
CA ALA A 49 4.89 -12.12 -21.13
C ALA A 49 5.34 -11.38 -22.40
N ARG A 50 5.37 -12.08 -23.54
CA ARG A 50 5.68 -11.47 -24.85
C ARG A 50 4.60 -10.49 -25.31
N GLU A 51 3.34 -10.86 -25.19
CA GLU A 51 2.20 -10.01 -25.59
C GLU A 51 2.13 -8.71 -24.78
N LEU A 52 2.39 -8.80 -23.47
CA LEU A 52 2.35 -7.65 -22.58
C LEU A 52 3.69 -6.93 -22.44
N ASN A 53 4.72 -7.34 -23.19
CA ASN A 53 6.09 -6.83 -23.12
C ASN A 53 6.64 -6.72 -21.68
N VAL A 54 6.41 -7.77 -20.87
CA VAL A 54 6.82 -7.83 -19.46
C VAL A 54 7.63 -9.09 -19.19
N HIS A 55 8.50 -9.04 -18.20
CA HIS A 55 9.28 -10.22 -17.84
C HIS A 55 8.38 -11.35 -17.32
N ARG A 56 8.67 -12.61 -17.70
CA ARG A 56 7.90 -13.81 -17.28
C ARG A 56 7.70 -13.89 -15.76
N SER A 57 8.68 -13.43 -14.98
CA SER A 57 8.58 -13.38 -13.50
C SER A 57 7.43 -12.51 -12.98
N VAL A 58 6.99 -11.52 -13.76
CA VAL A 58 5.87 -10.64 -13.39
C VAL A 58 4.56 -11.41 -13.52
N ILE A 59 4.38 -12.15 -14.62
CA ILE A 59 3.22 -13.01 -14.85
C ILE A 59 3.16 -14.13 -13.81
N HIS A 60 4.30 -14.76 -13.51
CA HIS A 60 4.37 -15.81 -12.48
C HIS A 60 3.95 -15.28 -11.10
N ARG A 61 4.50 -14.13 -10.67
CA ARG A 61 4.14 -13.49 -9.40
C ARG A 61 2.67 -13.07 -9.36
N LEU A 62 2.15 -12.54 -10.46
CA LEU A 62 0.73 -12.16 -10.59
C LEU A 62 -0.18 -13.39 -10.44
N TRP A 63 0.15 -14.50 -11.10
CA TRP A 63 -0.65 -15.72 -11.03
C TRP A 63 -0.66 -16.31 -9.62
N ASN A 64 0.50 -16.41 -8.97
CA ASN A 64 0.59 -16.91 -7.60
C ASN A 64 -0.19 -16.03 -6.61
N HIS A 65 -0.22 -14.71 -6.84
CA HIS A 65 -1.01 -13.78 -6.04
C HIS A 65 -2.51 -13.98 -6.26
N PHE A 66 -2.93 -14.10 -7.52
CA PHE A 66 -4.33 -14.33 -7.89
C PHE A 66 -4.86 -15.67 -7.34
N GLN A 67 -4.07 -16.74 -7.40
CA GLN A 67 -4.46 -18.04 -6.84
C GLN A 67 -4.68 -17.99 -5.32
N ARG A 68 -3.95 -17.13 -4.60
CA ARG A 68 -4.05 -17.02 -3.13
C ARG A 68 -5.21 -16.15 -2.68
N ASP A 69 -5.43 -15.01 -3.34
CA ASP A 69 -6.34 -13.97 -2.86
C ASP A 69 -7.58 -13.78 -3.76
N GLN A 70 -7.66 -14.47 -4.90
CA GLN A 70 -8.64 -14.22 -5.97
C GLN A 70 -8.71 -12.74 -6.38
N ASN A 71 -7.58 -12.04 -6.22
CA ASN A 71 -7.48 -10.61 -6.39
C ASN A 71 -6.21 -10.27 -7.16
N THR A 72 -6.30 -9.31 -8.06
CA THR A 72 -5.18 -8.78 -8.85
C THR A 72 -4.67 -7.45 -8.30
N SER A 73 -5.45 -6.81 -7.42
CA SER A 73 -5.11 -5.52 -6.85
C SER A 73 -3.88 -5.61 -5.95
N ARG A 74 -3.20 -4.48 -5.82
CA ARG A 74 -2.02 -4.38 -4.99
C ARG A 74 -2.41 -4.55 -3.53
N ARG A 75 -1.75 -5.48 -2.82
CA ARG A 75 -1.81 -5.51 -1.35
C ARG A 75 -1.27 -4.19 -0.80
N ARG A 76 -2.04 -3.52 0.06
CA ARG A 76 -1.48 -2.41 0.86
C ARG A 76 -0.28 -2.94 1.62
N GLY A 77 0.82 -2.19 1.59
CA GLY A 77 2.01 -2.57 2.34
C GLY A 77 1.65 -2.75 3.80
N SER A 78 1.92 -3.92 4.36
CA SER A 78 1.85 -4.12 5.79
C SER A 78 3.05 -3.43 6.42
N GLY A 79 2.82 -2.31 7.09
CA GLY A 79 3.84 -1.67 7.91
C GLY A 79 4.07 -2.42 9.22
N ARG A 80 5.11 -2.03 9.96
CA ARG A 80 5.31 -2.46 11.34
C ARG A 80 4.10 -2.00 12.16
N ARG A 81 3.45 -2.93 12.88
CA ARG A 81 2.37 -2.60 13.81
C ARG A 81 2.91 -1.65 14.89
N LYS A 82 2.22 -0.53 15.11
CA LYS A 82 2.57 0.41 16.18
C LYS A 82 2.28 -0.24 17.52
N ILE A 83 3.27 -0.21 18.41
CA ILE A 83 3.09 -0.64 19.79
C ILE A 83 2.38 0.47 20.58
N THR A 84 2.60 1.76 20.30
CA THR A 84 1.88 2.83 21.00
C THR A 84 0.47 3.02 20.45
N THR A 85 -0.44 3.43 21.33
CA THR A 85 -1.78 3.91 20.94
C THR A 85 -1.78 5.44 20.89
N THR A 86 -2.80 6.01 20.23
CA THR A 86 -3.00 7.47 20.20
C THR A 86 -3.16 8.09 21.60
N ALA A 87 -3.60 7.31 22.61
CA ALA A 87 -3.66 7.78 23.99
C ALA A 87 -2.26 7.89 24.61
N ASP A 88 -1.40 6.90 24.38
CA ASP A 88 -0.01 6.92 24.84
C ASP A 88 0.76 8.08 24.20
N ASP A 89 0.59 8.29 22.89
CA ASP A 89 1.25 9.37 22.17
C ASP A 89 0.87 10.76 22.75
N ARG A 90 -0.41 10.95 23.12
CA ARG A 90 -0.87 12.18 23.80
C ARG A 90 -0.28 12.33 25.20
N TYR A 91 -0.18 11.24 25.96
CA TYR A 91 0.45 11.25 27.27
C TYR A 91 1.94 11.60 27.18
N LEU A 92 2.65 11.04 26.19
CA LEU A 92 4.06 11.37 25.93
C LEU A 92 4.23 12.85 25.56
N LEU A 93 3.40 13.39 24.67
CA LEU A 93 3.39 14.82 24.33
C LEU A 93 3.18 15.71 25.57
N GLN A 94 2.27 15.33 26.48
CA GLN A 94 2.05 16.06 27.72
C GLN A 94 3.26 15.96 28.67
N CYS A 95 3.87 14.77 28.79
CA CYS A 95 5.03 14.56 29.64
C CYS A 95 6.25 15.35 29.17
N THR A 96 6.50 15.40 27.85
CA THR A 96 7.60 16.24 27.31
C THR A 96 7.43 17.72 27.63
N ARG A 97 6.17 18.20 27.70
CA ARG A 97 5.86 19.59 28.03
C ARG A 97 5.98 19.90 29.53
N CYS A 98 5.37 19.08 30.37
CA CYS A 98 5.23 19.36 31.80
C CYS A 98 6.32 18.75 32.68
N ARG A 99 7.03 17.73 32.21
CA ARG A 99 7.95 16.90 33.02
C ARG A 99 9.29 16.66 32.31
N ARG A 100 9.99 17.75 32.00
CA ARG A 100 11.24 17.76 31.21
C ARG A 100 12.40 16.92 31.79
N THR A 101 12.37 16.62 33.09
CA THR A 101 13.42 15.84 33.78
C THR A 101 13.17 14.33 33.77
N LEU A 102 12.00 13.86 33.33
CA LEU A 102 11.71 12.43 33.28
C LEU A 102 12.49 11.73 32.16
N THR A 103 13.09 10.60 32.49
CA THR A 103 13.82 9.79 31.52
C THR A 103 12.87 8.88 30.72
N ALA A 104 13.25 8.55 29.48
CA ALA A 104 12.49 7.63 28.63
C ALA A 104 12.26 6.25 29.30
N LYS A 105 13.21 5.78 30.13
CA LYS A 105 13.06 4.53 30.90
C LYS A 105 11.95 4.61 31.95
N GLN A 106 11.86 5.72 32.66
CA GLN A 106 10.81 5.96 33.66
C GLN A 106 9.44 6.07 32.98
N LEU A 107 9.35 6.83 31.88
CA LEU A 107 8.12 6.96 31.10
C LEU A 107 7.66 5.63 30.50
N ALA A 108 8.58 4.85 29.94
CA ALA A 108 8.28 3.52 29.41
C ALA A 108 7.75 2.58 30.50
N SER A 109 8.33 2.62 31.71
CA SER A 109 7.86 1.82 32.84
C SER A 109 6.46 2.22 33.30
N GLN A 110 6.18 3.53 33.38
CA GLN A 110 4.86 4.06 33.74
C GLN A 110 3.79 3.70 32.70
N LEU A 111 4.10 3.90 31.42
CA LEU A 111 3.19 3.54 30.33
C LEU A 111 2.98 2.02 30.25
N SER A 112 4.01 1.22 30.46
CA SER A 112 3.89 -0.23 30.44
C SER A 112 3.01 -0.75 31.57
N ALA A 113 3.17 -0.20 32.78
CA ALA A 113 2.34 -0.51 33.94
C ALA A 113 0.87 -0.10 33.73
N ALA A 114 0.63 1.10 33.19
CA ALA A 114 -0.73 1.60 32.95
C ALA A 114 -1.45 0.89 31.79
N ALA A 115 -0.73 0.59 30.70
CA ALA A 115 -1.32 -0.01 29.51
C ALA A 115 -1.36 -1.55 29.56
N GLY A 116 -0.77 -2.18 30.59
CA GLY A 116 -0.75 -3.64 30.75
C GLY A 116 0.01 -4.39 29.65
N ARG A 117 0.96 -3.71 28.98
CA ARG A 117 1.72 -4.25 27.84
C ARG A 117 3.15 -3.73 27.85
N PRO A 118 4.14 -4.51 27.37
CA PRO A 118 5.54 -4.10 27.39
C PRO A 118 5.78 -2.96 26.41
N ILE A 119 6.21 -1.80 26.92
CA ILE A 119 6.65 -0.65 26.14
C ILE A 119 8.15 -0.44 26.42
N TYR A 120 8.97 -0.44 25.37
CA TYR A 120 10.42 -0.31 25.49
C TYR A 120 10.86 1.15 25.48
N ARG A 121 11.98 1.46 26.13
CA ARG A 121 12.57 2.82 26.16
C ARG A 121 12.86 3.41 24.78
N GLN A 122 13.04 2.58 23.75
CA GLN A 122 13.31 3.01 22.37
C GLN A 122 12.02 3.37 21.61
N THR A 123 10.86 3.02 22.17
CA THR A 123 9.53 3.31 21.63
C THR A 123 8.98 4.63 22.18
N VAL A 124 9.46 5.06 23.34
CA VAL A 124 9.17 6.33 24.01
C VAL A 124 10.18 7.38 23.57
#